data_AF-A0A0B8P602-F1
#
_entry.id   AF-A0A0B8P602-F1
#
_cell.length_a   1.000
_cell.length_b   1.000
_cell.length_c   1.000
_cell.angle_alpha   90.00
_cell.angle_beta   90.00
_cell.angle_gamma   90.00
#
_symmetry.space_group_name_H-M   'P 1'
#
loop_
_entity.id
_entity.type
_entity.pdbx_description
1 polymer ?
#
loop_
_entity_poly.entity_id
_entity_poly.type
_entity_poly.pdbx_seq_one_letter_code
_entity_poly.pdbx_strand_id
1 'polypeptide(L)'
;MPYIERGIFQYNRLDICNVGGFTEAMKVAGWSETHYIDLMLHNPLGPICTAASVHFAAAIPNFDSLESRISPIENLGFDNPELFPVQPKLAGNYYEIPEVPGLGVEVNEEMLKNAVIADWECGHLTREDGSVQNW
;
A
#
# COMPACT_ATOMS: atom_id res chain seq x y z
N MET A 1 10.08 11.66 17.81
CA MET A 1 10.04 11.56 16.34
C MET A 1 10.00 12.98 15.77
N PRO A 2 11.03 13.47 15.07
CA PRO A 2 11.11 14.90 14.77
C PRO A 2 10.10 15.38 13.73
N TYR A 3 9.57 14.51 12.85
CA TYR A 3 8.76 14.95 11.72
C TYR A 3 7.30 15.25 12.08
N ILE A 4 6.63 14.31 12.77
CA ILE A 4 5.26 14.49 13.27
C ILE A 4 5.21 15.58 14.33
N GLU A 5 6.08 15.49 15.35
CA GLU A 5 6.11 16.43 16.48
C GLU A 5 6.35 17.89 16.07
N ARG A 6 7.11 18.11 14.99
CA ARG A 6 7.40 19.46 14.48
C ARG A 6 6.45 19.91 13.38
N GLY A 7 5.44 19.10 13.01
CA GLY A 7 4.49 19.42 11.95
C GLY A 7 5.16 19.66 10.59
N ILE A 8 6.22 18.90 10.27
CA ILE A 8 7.01 19.11 9.04
C ILE A 8 6.23 18.72 7.78
N PHE A 9 5.22 17.86 7.90
CA PHE A 9 4.39 17.39 6.80
C PHE A 9 2.92 17.32 7.22
N GLN A 10 2.02 17.33 6.23
CA GLN A 10 0.56 17.30 6.42
C GLN A 10 -0.05 15.95 6.08
N TYR A 11 0.65 15.14 5.29
CA TYR A 11 0.22 13.80 4.90
C TYR A 11 1.28 12.75 5.24
N ASN A 12 0.90 11.74 6.01
CA ASN A 12 1.75 10.59 6.27
C ASN A 12 1.48 9.50 5.23
N ARG A 13 2.51 9.11 4.48
CA ARG A 13 2.42 8.06 3.45
C ARG A 13 2.84 6.68 3.95
N LEU A 14 2.30 6.29 5.11
CA LEU A 14 2.60 4.96 5.65
C LEU A 14 2.07 3.88 4.70
N ASP A 15 2.79 2.76 4.67
CA ASP A 15 2.40 1.53 3.98
C ASP A 15 2.19 0.46 5.05
N ILE A 16 1.01 -0.14 5.08
CA ILE A 16 0.64 -1.09 6.14
C ILE A 16 1.52 -2.34 6.14
N CYS A 17 1.99 -2.79 4.97
CA CYS A 17 2.85 -3.96 4.84
C CYS A 17 4.30 -3.67 5.24
N ASN A 18 4.72 -2.40 5.20
CA ASN A 18 6.11 -2.01 5.51
C ASN A 18 6.27 -1.41 6.91
N VAL A 19 5.22 -0.80 7.47
CA VAL A 19 5.27 -0.15 8.79
C VAL A 19 5.17 -1.14 9.96
N GLY A 20 4.78 -2.39 9.69
CA GLY A 20 4.61 -3.44 10.71
C GLY A 20 3.17 -3.94 10.89
N GLY A 21 2.33 -3.82 9.86
CA GLY A 21 0.94 -4.30 9.87
C GLY A 21 -0.02 -3.38 10.63
N PHE A 22 -1.25 -3.85 10.83
CA PHE A 22 -2.32 -3.09 11.47
C PHE A 22 -1.92 -2.53 12.84
N THR A 23 -1.26 -3.32 13.68
CA THR A 23 -0.92 -2.91 15.05
C THR A 23 -0.01 -1.67 15.09
N GLU A 24 1.03 -1.64 14.26
CA GLU A 24 1.92 -0.46 14.20
C GLU A 24 1.28 0.68 13.41
N ALA A 25 0.55 0.36 12.33
CA ALA A 25 -0.16 1.37 11.54
C ALA A 25 -1.17 2.17 12.40
N MET A 26 -1.92 1.51 13.29
CA MET A 26 -2.85 2.19 14.21
C MET A 26 -2.15 3.15 15.17
N LYS A 27 -0.95 2.81 15.64
CA LYS A 27 -0.16 3.72 16.51
C LYS A 27 0.30 4.95 15.73
N VAL A 28 0.76 4.75 14.50
CA VAL A 28 1.20 5.85 13.62
C VAL A 28 0.01 6.73 13.23
N ALA A 29 -1.16 6.14 12.96
CA ALA A 29 -2.40 6.88 12.67
C ALA A 29 -2.80 7.76 13.84
N GLY A 30 -2.90 7.20 15.05
CA GLY A 30 -3.25 7.94 16.25
C GLY A 30 -2.23 9.04 16.59
N TRP A 31 -0.93 8.80 16.39
CA TRP A 31 0.07 9.86 16.56
C TRP A 31 -0.08 10.94 15.47
N SER A 32 -0.34 10.58 14.23
CA SER A 32 -0.54 11.57 13.16
C SER A 32 -1.80 12.42 13.44
N GLU A 33 -2.88 11.79 13.92
CA GLU A 33 -4.15 12.43 14.28
C GLU A 33 -3.97 13.53 15.33
N THR A 34 -3.15 13.31 16.37
CA THR A 34 -2.92 14.33 17.42
C THR A 34 -2.22 15.60 16.92
N HIS A 35 -1.65 15.56 15.72
CA HIS A 35 -0.99 16.69 15.07
C HIS A 35 -1.76 17.20 13.84
N TYR A 36 -3.01 16.77 13.63
CA TYR A 36 -3.81 17.11 12.45
C TYR A 36 -3.12 16.74 11.13
N ILE A 37 -2.44 15.59 11.14
CA ILE A 37 -1.80 15.01 9.96
C ILE A 37 -2.68 13.87 9.46
N ASP A 38 -3.09 13.97 8.20
CA ASP A 38 -3.90 12.97 7.53
C ASP A 38 -3.05 11.85 6.94
N LEU A 39 -3.66 10.70 6.67
CA LEU A 39 -3.02 9.52 6.10
C LEU A 39 -3.33 9.40 4.61
N MET A 40 -2.29 9.49 3.79
CA MET A 40 -2.32 9.23 2.34
C MET A 40 -1.58 7.91 2.07
N LEU A 41 -2.28 6.79 2.23
CA LEU A 41 -1.68 5.47 2.30
C LEU A 41 -0.92 5.11 1.01
N HIS A 42 0.31 4.65 1.18
CA HIS A 42 1.13 4.10 0.09
C HIS A 42 0.77 2.62 -0.11
N ASN A 43 0.63 2.22 -1.38
CA ASN A 43 0.18 0.86 -1.73
C ASN A 43 0.84 0.37 -3.05
N PRO A 44 2.13 0.00 -3.01
CA PRO A 44 2.91 -0.36 -4.19
C PRO A 44 2.91 -1.86 -4.48
N LEU A 45 2.34 -2.68 -3.58
CA LEU A 45 2.58 -4.12 -3.54
C LEU A 45 1.57 -4.88 -4.39
N GLY A 46 0.41 -5.19 -3.84
CA GLY A 46 -0.57 -6.05 -4.50
C GLY A 46 -1.85 -6.22 -3.69
N PRO A 47 -2.75 -7.11 -4.13
CA PRO A 47 -4.12 -7.22 -3.61
C PRO A 47 -4.25 -7.38 -2.10
N ILE A 48 -3.33 -8.10 -1.46
CA ILE A 48 -3.30 -8.25 0.00
C ILE A 48 -3.06 -6.90 0.68
N CYS A 49 -2.08 -6.12 0.21
CA CYS A 49 -1.79 -4.78 0.73
C CYS A 49 -2.96 -3.82 0.47
N THR A 50 -3.54 -3.87 -0.73
CA THR A 50 -4.74 -3.09 -1.07
C THR A 50 -5.89 -3.38 -0.12
N ALA A 51 -6.23 -4.65 0.09
CA ALA A 51 -7.32 -5.03 0.98
C ALA A 51 -7.06 -4.62 2.43
N ALA A 52 -5.84 -4.85 2.92
CA ALA A 52 -5.45 -4.42 4.26
C ALA A 52 -5.54 -2.90 4.43
N SER A 53 -5.10 -2.15 3.42
CA SER A 53 -5.16 -0.68 3.42
C SER A 53 -6.59 -0.16 3.33
N VAL A 54 -7.50 -0.82 2.61
CA VAL A 54 -8.94 -0.47 2.55
C VAL A 54 -9.59 -0.66 3.92
N HIS A 55 -9.37 -1.81 4.57
CA HIS A 55 -9.88 -2.05 5.93
C HIS A 55 -9.30 -1.05 6.95
N PHE A 56 -8.00 -0.76 6.84
CA PHE A 56 -7.35 0.21 7.72
C PHE A 56 -7.89 1.63 7.51
N ALA A 57 -8.03 2.07 6.25
CA ALA A 57 -8.62 3.36 5.89
C ALA A 57 -10.04 3.53 6.46
N ALA A 58 -10.84 2.47 6.44
CA ALA A 58 -12.18 2.49 7.03
C ALA A 58 -12.19 2.55 8.57
N ALA A 59 -11.10 2.16 9.23
CA ALA A 59 -11.00 2.05 10.68
C ALA A 59 -10.41 3.29 11.37
N ILE A 60 -9.83 4.23 10.62
CA ILE A 60 -9.16 5.42 11.15
C ILE A 60 -9.95 6.71 10.84
N PRO A 61 -9.89 7.73 11.72
CA PRO A 61 -10.61 8.98 11.51
C PRO A 61 -9.88 9.98 10.59
N ASN A 62 -8.57 9.83 10.41
CA ASN A 62 -7.71 10.75 9.66
C ASN A 62 -7.26 10.15 8.31
N PHE A 63 -8.11 9.37 7.66
CA PHE A 63 -7.87 8.90 6.29
C PHE A 63 -8.17 10.00 5.29
N ASP A 64 -7.25 10.25 4.35
CA ASP A 64 -7.45 11.15 3.22
C ASP A 64 -7.61 10.37 1.90
N SER A 65 -6.61 9.58 1.55
CA SER A 65 -6.58 8.87 0.27
C SER A 65 -5.72 7.61 0.31
N LEU A 66 -6.00 6.70 -0.63
CA LEU A 66 -5.28 5.44 -0.83
C LEU A 66 -4.73 5.42 -2.25
N GLU A 67 -3.42 5.24 -2.38
CA GLU A 67 -2.79 5.02 -3.68
C GLU A 67 -3.36 3.75 -4.35
N SER A 68 -3.68 3.88 -5.64
CA SER A 68 -4.02 2.76 -6.49
C SER A 68 -3.12 2.74 -7.72
N ARG A 69 -2.54 1.56 -7.98
CA ARG A 69 -1.77 1.26 -9.19
C ARG A 69 -2.59 0.49 -10.22
N ILE A 70 -3.88 0.28 -9.95
CA ILE A 70 -4.80 -0.38 -10.88
C ILE A 70 -5.36 0.72 -11.80
N SER A 71 -4.86 0.80 -13.03
CA SER A 71 -5.39 1.73 -14.02
C SER A 71 -5.33 1.15 -15.43
N PRO A 72 -6.17 1.62 -16.37
CA PRO A 72 -6.15 1.13 -17.75
C PRO A 72 -4.81 1.35 -18.49
N ILE A 73 -3.95 2.22 -17.97
CA ILE A 73 -2.66 2.60 -18.57
C ILE A 73 -1.46 2.01 -17.83
N GLU A 74 -1.68 1.37 -16.68
CA GLU A 74 -0.64 0.77 -15.85
C GLU A 74 -0.93 -0.72 -15.70
N ASN A 75 -0.06 -1.55 -16.29
CA ASN A 75 -0.19 -3.00 -16.25
C ASN A 75 1.09 -3.62 -15.67
N LEU A 76 1.25 -3.49 -14.35
CA LEU A 76 2.39 -4.03 -13.62
C LEU A 76 2.23 -5.51 -13.25
N GLY A 77 1.04 -6.08 -13.45
CA GLY A 77 0.74 -7.48 -13.15
C GLY A 77 0.56 -7.81 -11.67
N PHE A 78 0.52 -6.81 -10.79
CA PHE A 78 0.36 -6.99 -9.35
C PHE A 78 -1.01 -7.54 -8.96
N ASP A 79 -2.05 -7.27 -9.75
CA ASP A 79 -3.45 -7.65 -9.53
C ASP A 79 -3.88 -8.87 -10.36
N ASN A 80 -2.95 -9.77 -10.70
CA ASN A 80 -3.23 -10.94 -11.53
C ASN A 80 -4.42 -11.78 -10.97
N PRO A 81 -5.55 -11.87 -11.70
CA PRO A 81 -6.76 -12.54 -11.23
C PRO A 81 -6.65 -14.08 -11.16
N GLU A 82 -5.69 -14.69 -11.85
CA GLU A 82 -5.43 -16.13 -11.71
C GLU A 82 -4.73 -16.44 -10.38
N LEU A 83 -3.83 -15.55 -9.96
CA LEU A 83 -3.11 -15.65 -8.69
C LEU A 83 -3.97 -15.19 -7.50
N PHE A 84 -4.75 -14.12 -7.68
CA PHE A 84 -5.67 -13.55 -6.69
C PHE A 84 -7.11 -13.59 -7.22
N PRO A 85 -7.79 -14.74 -7.16
CA PRO A 85 -9.15 -14.90 -7.71
C PRO A 85 -10.19 -14.04 -6.98
N VAL A 86 -9.96 -13.78 -5.69
CA VAL A 86 -10.74 -12.85 -4.88
C VAL A 86 -9.81 -11.72 -4.45
N GLN A 87 -10.12 -10.49 -4.87
CA GLN A 87 -9.33 -9.30 -4.59
C GLN A 87 -10.18 -8.02 -4.71
N PRO A 88 -9.78 -6.92 -4.06
CA PRO A 88 -10.44 -5.63 -4.21
C PRO A 88 -10.41 -5.16 -5.67
N LYS A 89 -11.54 -4.62 -6.14
CA LYS A 89 -11.66 -4.01 -7.46
C LYS A 89 -12.07 -2.56 -7.32
N LEU A 90 -11.56 -1.70 -8.19
CA LEU A 90 -12.00 -0.32 -8.25
C LEU A 90 -13.45 -0.26 -8.73
N ALA A 91 -14.31 0.39 -7.95
CA ALA A 91 -15.65 0.79 -8.32
C ALA A 91 -15.62 2.28 -8.70
N GLY A 92 -15.29 2.57 -9.96
CA GLY A 92 -15.02 3.95 -10.40
C GLY A 92 -13.68 4.44 -9.84
N ASN A 93 -13.70 5.31 -8.83
CA ASN A 93 -12.52 5.93 -8.22
C ASN A 93 -12.30 5.55 -6.74
N TYR A 94 -13.02 4.55 -6.24
CA TYR A 94 -12.89 4.06 -4.87
C TYR A 94 -12.87 2.53 -4.83
N TYR A 95 -12.44 1.99 -3.68
CA TYR A 95 -12.60 0.57 -3.35
C TYR A 95 -13.77 0.40 -2.40
N GLU A 96 -14.60 -0.60 -2.65
CA GLU A 96 -15.58 -1.05 -1.66
C GLU A 96 -14.88 -1.82 -0.54
N ILE A 97 -15.36 -1.67 0.68
CA ILE A 97 -14.83 -2.38 1.84
C ILE A 97 -15.37 -3.82 1.80
N PRO A 98 -14.51 -4.86 1.79
CA PRO A 98 -14.99 -6.24 1.85
C PRO A 98 -15.76 -6.52 3.15
N GLU A 99 -16.96 -7.09 3.05
CA GLU A 99 -17.81 -7.40 4.22
C GLU A 99 -17.68 -8.85 4.74
N VAL A 100 -16.82 -9.65 4.10
CA VAL A 100 -16.56 -11.04 4.51
C VAL A 100 -15.54 -11.09 5.66
N PRO A 101 -15.55 -12.14 6.49
CA PRO A 101 -14.53 -12.32 7.52
C PRO A 101 -13.10 -12.34 6.95
N GLY A 102 -12.18 -11.65 7.64
CA GLY A 102 -10.79 -11.51 7.20
C GLY A 102 -10.60 -10.34 6.24
N LEU A 103 -9.57 -10.41 5.38
CA LEU A 103 -9.24 -9.33 4.45
C LEU A 103 -10.14 -9.31 3.20
N GLY A 104 -10.83 -10.41 2.87
CA GLY A 104 -11.56 -10.55 1.61
C GLY A 104 -10.63 -10.72 0.40
N VAL A 105 -9.54 -11.46 0.58
CA VAL A 105 -8.59 -11.82 -0.49
C VAL A 105 -8.34 -13.33 -0.44
N GLU A 106 -8.23 -13.95 -1.61
CA GLU A 106 -7.79 -15.34 -1.78
C GLU A 106 -6.51 -15.40 -2.60
N VAL A 107 -5.68 -16.40 -2.33
CA VAL A 107 -4.41 -16.64 -3.03
C VAL A 107 -4.40 -18.04 -3.58
N ASN A 108 -4.08 -18.17 -4.87
CA ASN A 108 -3.86 -19.46 -5.49
C ASN A 108 -2.46 -20.00 -5.15
N GLU A 109 -2.34 -20.68 -4.02
CA GLU A 109 -1.06 -21.23 -3.53
C GLU A 109 -0.44 -22.27 -4.48
N GLU A 110 -1.26 -23.00 -5.25
CA GLU A 110 -0.74 -23.96 -6.23
C GLU A 110 0.00 -23.27 -7.38
N MET A 111 -0.48 -22.10 -7.80
CA MET A 111 0.26 -21.28 -8.77
C MET A 111 1.59 -20.77 -8.19
N LEU A 112 1.61 -20.36 -6.92
CA LEU A 112 2.83 -19.90 -6.26
C LEU A 112 3.89 -21.00 -6.17
N LYS A 113 3.50 -22.25 -5.88
CA LYS A 113 4.44 -23.40 -5.83
C LYS A 113 5.14 -23.65 -7.16
N ASN A 114 4.48 -23.34 -8.26
CA ASN A 114 5.00 -23.52 -9.61
C ASN A 114 5.58 -22.21 -10.21
N ALA A 115 5.53 -21.11 -9.45
CA ALA A 115 6.00 -19.82 -9.93
C ALA A 115 7.53 -19.81 -10.03
N VAL A 116 8.04 -19.21 -11.10
CA VAL A 116 9.46 -18.92 -11.24
C VAL A 116 9.73 -17.59 -10.56
N ILE A 117 10.61 -17.58 -9.56
CA ILE A 117 11.08 -16.34 -8.95
C ILE A 117 11.96 -15.64 -9.97
N ALA A 118 11.54 -14.45 -10.39
CA ALA A 118 12.34 -13.58 -11.23
C ALA A 118 13.31 -12.79 -10.35
N ASP A 119 14.59 -12.75 -10.73
CA ASP A 119 15.52 -11.80 -10.15
C ASP A 119 15.11 -10.39 -10.58
N TRP A 120 14.88 -9.53 -9.60
CA TRP A 120 14.49 -8.14 -9.83
C TRP A 120 15.20 -7.23 -8.84
N GLU A 121 15.66 -6.07 -9.34
CA GLU A 121 16.21 -4.99 -8.53
C GLU A 121 15.63 -3.66 -8.97
N CYS A 122 15.53 -2.71 -8.03
CA CYS A 122 15.18 -1.33 -8.33
C CYS A 122 16.25 -0.70 -9.23
N GLY A 123 15.87 0.33 -9.99
CA GLY A 123 16.82 1.09 -10.78
C GLY A 123 17.88 1.79 -9.92
N HIS A 124 19.11 1.86 -10.40
CA HIS A 124 20.17 2.67 -9.79
C HIS A 124 20.39 3.92 -10.63
N LEU A 125 20.16 5.10 -10.04
CA LEU A 125 20.41 6.38 -10.73
C LEU A 125 21.81 6.90 -10.43
N THR A 126 22.45 7.45 -11.45
CA THR A 126 23.74 8.13 -11.34
C THR A 126 23.65 9.52 -11.94
N ARG A 127 24.44 10.45 -11.40
CA ARG A 127 24.62 11.79 -11.98
C ARG A 127 25.66 11.75 -13.10
N GLU A 128 25.76 12.85 -13.84
CA GLU A 128 26.75 13.01 -14.92
C GLU A 128 28.20 12.85 -14.45
N ASP A 129 28.49 13.20 -13.19
CA ASP A 129 29.82 13.05 -12.58
C ASP A 129 30.12 11.62 -12.07
N GLY A 130 29.19 10.68 -12.26
CA GLY A 130 29.31 9.29 -11.81
C GLY A 130 28.93 9.07 -10.34
N SER A 131 28.51 10.09 -9.59
CA SER A 131 28.01 9.92 -8.22
C SER A 131 26.65 9.21 -8.19
N VAL A 132 26.43 8.37 -7.19
CA VAL A 132 25.15 7.68 -6.95
C VAL A 132 24.09 8.70 -6.49
N GLN A 133 22.90 8.60 -7.07
CA GLN A 133 21.74 9.44 -6.78
C GLN A 133 20.61 8.58 -6.21
N ASN A 134 19.79 9.17 -5.34
CA ASN A 134 18.58 8.50 -4.86
C ASN A 134 17.69 8.15 -6.05
N TRP A 135 17.28 6.89 -6.13
CA TRP A 135 16.31 6.38 -7.10
C TRP A 135 14.94 7.04 -6.91
#